data_AF-A0A7S2AH42-F1
#
_entry.id   AF-A0A7S2AH42-F1
#
_cell.length_a   1.000
_cell.length_b   1.000
_cell.length_c   1.000
_cell.angle_alpha   90.00
_cell.angle_beta   90.00
_cell.angle_gamma   90.00
#
_symmetry.space_group_name_H-M   'P 1'
#
loop_
_entity.id
_entity.type
_entity.pdbx_description
1 polymer ?
#
loop_
_entity_poly.entity_id
_entity_poly.type
_entity_poly.pdbx_seq_one_letter_code
_entity_poly.pdbx_strand_id
1 'polypeptide(L)'
;QQQQQQQHSQAVVSYLNSVLSQRGQHALPYAEDAKWTIRQHLLDLLREFPSLQVKNGTYTHNDGRNAHLLRTEGTIPMFYQNVRYNVPVTIFLLEAYPRSAPLVYVCPTPDMIVKPRHSS
;
A
#
# COMPACT_ATOMS: atom_id res chain seq x y z
N GLN A 1 -14.08 3.31 21.24
CA GLN A 1 -13.79 2.74 19.90
C GLN A 1 -13.90 3.78 18.79
N GLN A 2 -14.98 4.57 18.67
CA GLN A 2 -15.08 5.62 17.62
C GLN A 2 -13.99 6.71 17.70
N GLN A 3 -13.61 7.18 18.89
CA GLN A 3 -12.56 8.20 19.05
C GLN A 3 -11.18 7.76 18.54
N GLN A 4 -10.78 6.50 18.78
CA GLN A 4 -9.50 5.97 18.28
C GLN A 4 -9.46 5.88 16.76
N GLN A 5 -10.58 5.50 16.14
CA GLN A 5 -10.67 5.40 14.68
C GLN A 5 -10.60 6.79 14.01
N GLN A 6 -11.22 7.79 14.65
CA GLN A 6 -11.13 9.19 14.22
C GLN A 6 -9.72 9.74 14.35
N GLN A 7 -9.03 9.51 15.47
CA GLN A 7 -7.63 9.90 15.66
C GLN A 7 -6.69 9.25 14.64
N HIS A 8 -6.87 7.95 14.36
CA HIS A 8 -6.08 7.24 13.36
C HIS A 8 -6.27 7.85 11.96
N SER A 9 -7.52 8.15 11.56
CA SER A 9 -7.79 8.77 10.26
C SER A 9 -7.14 10.15 10.11
N GLN A 10 -7.13 10.98 11.16
CA GLN A 10 -6.48 12.28 11.16
C GLN A 10 -4.95 12.17 11.08
N ALA A 11 -4.36 11.18 11.77
CA ALA A 11 -2.93 10.91 11.72
C ALA A 11 -2.49 10.50 10.32
N VAL A 12 -3.25 9.61 9.66
CA VAL A 12 -2.99 9.19 8.27
C VAL A 12 -3.07 10.38 7.31
N VAL A 13 -4.11 11.21 7.40
CA VAL A 13 -4.25 12.39 6.54
C VAL A 13 -3.07 13.35 6.71
N SER A 14 -2.67 13.60 7.96
CA SER A 14 -1.53 14.46 8.28
C SER A 14 -0.22 13.89 7.75
N TYR A 15 -0.03 12.58 7.89
CA TYR A 15 1.13 11.87 7.36
C TYR A 15 1.21 11.99 5.83
N LEU A 16 0.12 11.67 5.12
CA LEU A 16 0.05 11.74 3.66
C LEU A 16 0.33 13.16 3.14
N ASN A 17 -0.25 14.18 3.79
CA ASN A 17 0.00 15.57 3.44
C ASN A 17 1.49 15.92 3.62
N SER A 18 2.10 15.48 4.72
CA SER A 18 3.52 15.72 5.00
C SER A 18 4.41 15.09 3.92
N VAL A 19 4.30 13.78 3.70
CA VAL A 19 5.21 13.06 2.78
C VAL A 19 5.03 13.47 1.32
N LEU A 20 3.81 13.74 0.87
CA LEU A 20 3.57 14.19 -0.51
C LEU A 20 4.01 15.64 -0.76
N SER A 21 4.10 16.46 0.31
CA SER A 21 4.57 17.85 0.20
C SER A 21 6.10 17.99 0.23
N GLN A 22 6.84 16.92 0.55
CA GLN A 22 8.30 16.95 0.60
C GLN A 22 8.91 17.34 -0.75
N ARG A 23 10.03 18.06 -0.70
CA ARG A 23 10.77 18.58 -1.86
C ARG A 23 12.26 18.21 -1.78
N GLY A 24 12.96 18.34 -2.90
CA GLY A 24 14.39 18.03 -2.99
C GLY A 24 14.68 16.55 -2.80
N GLN A 25 15.76 16.23 -2.08
CA GLN A 25 16.24 14.85 -1.90
C GLN A 25 15.26 13.90 -1.19
N HIS A 26 14.28 14.44 -0.46
CA HIS A 26 13.25 13.67 0.25
C HIS A 26 11.94 13.59 -0.53
N ALA A 27 11.86 14.22 -1.71
CA ALA A 27 10.64 14.19 -2.51
C ALA A 27 10.38 12.77 -3.03
N LEU A 28 9.13 12.34 -2.91
CA LEU A 28 8.67 11.13 -3.58
C LEU A 28 8.66 11.36 -5.10
N PRO A 29 9.01 10.35 -5.91
CA PRO A 29 9.17 10.46 -7.37
C PRO A 29 7.83 10.44 -8.11
N TYR A 30 6.82 11.15 -7.61
CA TYR A 30 5.50 11.28 -8.22
C TYR A 30 5.37 12.62 -8.92
N ALA A 31 4.70 12.62 -10.06
CA ALA A 31 4.35 13.87 -10.74
C ALA A 31 3.44 14.74 -9.84
N GLU A 32 3.63 16.06 -9.86
CA GLU A 32 2.92 16.97 -8.95
C GLU A 32 1.39 16.89 -9.11
N ASP A 33 0.91 16.73 -10.34
CA ASP A 33 -0.50 16.54 -10.70
C ASP A 33 -1.07 15.21 -10.18
N ALA A 34 -0.23 14.19 -9.98
CA ALA A 34 -0.63 12.88 -9.49
C ALA A 34 -0.78 12.81 -7.95
N LYS A 35 -0.09 13.68 -7.20
CA LYS A 35 -0.01 13.59 -5.73
C LYS A 35 -1.38 13.68 -5.04
N TRP A 36 -2.27 14.53 -5.53
CA TRP A 36 -3.61 14.65 -4.96
C TRP A 36 -4.42 13.37 -5.15
N THR A 37 -4.35 12.77 -6.34
CA THR A 37 -5.02 11.51 -6.67
C THR A 37 -4.46 10.35 -5.85
N ILE A 38 -3.13 10.27 -5.72
CA ILE A 38 -2.46 9.29 -4.85
C ILE A 38 -3.01 9.37 -3.42
N ARG A 39 -3.10 10.58 -2.87
CA ARG A 39 -3.65 10.78 -1.52
C ARG A 39 -5.08 10.25 -1.41
N GLN A 40 -5.96 10.59 -2.36
CA GLN A 40 -7.35 10.12 -2.32
C GLN A 40 -7.44 8.60 -2.40
N HIS A 41 -6.74 7.98 -3.36
CA HIS A 41 -6.74 6.53 -3.52
C HIS A 41 -6.25 5.79 -2.27
N LEU A 42 -5.21 6.31 -1.60
CA LEU A 42 -4.74 5.71 -0.34
C LEU A 42 -5.74 5.88 0.80
N LEU A 43 -6.43 7.02 0.90
CA LEU A 43 -7.47 7.22 1.92
C LEU A 43 -8.66 6.30 1.69
N ASP A 44 -9.12 6.15 0.45
CA ASP A 44 -10.21 5.23 0.10
C ASP A 44 -9.82 3.78 0.37
N LEU A 45 -8.61 3.38 -0.02
CA LEU A 45 -8.07 2.04 0.23
C LEU A 45 -8.04 1.70 1.73
N LEU A 46 -7.56 2.62 2.57
CA LEU A 46 -7.51 2.43 4.03
C LEU A 46 -8.90 2.44 4.67
N ARG A 47 -9.87 3.13 4.08
CA ARG A 47 -11.27 3.09 4.53
C ARG A 47 -11.90 1.73 4.24
N GLU A 48 -11.59 1.16 3.07
CA GLU A 48 -12.10 -0.15 2.66
C GLU A 48 -11.41 -1.31 3.39
N PHE A 49 -10.09 -1.20 3.62
CA PHE A 49 -9.28 -2.23 4.29
C PHE A 49 -8.53 -1.65 5.50
N PRO A 50 -9.17 -1.56 6.69
CA PRO A 50 -8.59 -0.91 7.87
C PRO A 50 -7.35 -1.60 8.47
N SER A 51 -7.05 -2.84 8.06
CA SER A 51 -5.83 -3.55 8.45
C SER A 51 -4.60 -3.10 7.64
N LEU A 52 -4.80 -2.40 6.51
CA LEU A 52 -3.71 -1.82 5.75
C LEU A 52 -3.16 -0.58 6.47
N GLN A 53 -1.87 -0.34 6.31
CA GLN A 53 -1.18 0.85 6.81
C GLN A 53 -0.31 1.42 5.70
N VAL A 54 -0.38 2.74 5.49
CA VAL A 54 0.51 3.44 4.55
C VAL A 54 1.87 3.69 5.22
N LYS A 55 2.94 3.42 4.47
CA LYS A 55 4.32 3.70 4.83
C LYS A 55 5.08 4.18 3.61
N ASN A 56 6.26 4.76 3.82
CA ASN A 56 7.29 4.85 2.79
C ASN A 56 8.17 3.60 2.83
N GLY A 57 8.76 3.24 1.70
CA GLY A 57 9.67 2.10 1.62
C GLY A 57 10.60 2.20 0.42
N THR A 58 11.74 1.53 0.52
CA THR A 58 12.65 1.35 -0.60
C THR A 58 12.15 0.21 -1.48
N TYR A 59 11.98 0.47 -2.77
CA TYR A 59 11.75 -0.52 -3.80
C TYR A 59 13.02 -0.67 -4.64
N THR A 60 13.49 -1.89 -4.83
CA THR A 60 14.63 -2.19 -5.70
C THR A 60 14.11 -2.68 -7.03
N HIS A 61 14.33 -1.90 -8.08
CA HIS A 61 14.01 -2.25 -9.46
C HIS A 61 14.87 -3.43 -9.93
N ASN A 62 14.42 -4.12 -10.98
CA ASN A 62 15.12 -5.28 -11.54
C ASN A 62 16.53 -4.94 -12.08
N ASP A 63 16.80 -3.67 -12.36
CA ASP A 63 18.11 -3.15 -12.79
C ASP A 63 19.03 -2.75 -11.61
N GLY A 64 18.59 -2.99 -10.37
CA GLY A 64 19.32 -2.68 -9.15
C GLY A 64 19.14 -1.24 -8.63
N ARG A 65 18.39 -0.39 -9.33
CA ARG A 65 18.11 0.98 -8.84
C ARG A 65 17.13 0.95 -7.68
N ASN A 66 17.36 1.80 -6.68
CA ASN A 66 16.47 1.98 -5.54
C ASN A 66 15.57 3.20 -5.74
N ALA A 67 14.29 3.05 -5.42
CA ALA A 67 13.31 4.13 -5.38
C ALA A 67 12.64 4.19 -4.01
N HIS A 68 12.49 5.39 -3.45
CA HIS A 68 11.71 5.60 -2.24
C HIS A 68 10.26 5.92 -2.62
N LEU A 69 9.35 5.01 -2.29
CA LEU A 69 7.96 5.03 -2.74
C LEU A 69 6.99 4.95 -1.55
N LEU A 70 5.75 5.36 -1.78
CA LEU A 70 4.64 5.00 -0.91
C LEU A 70 4.26 3.55 -1.15
N ARG A 71 3.94 2.87 -0.05
CA ARG A 71 3.41 1.52 -0.05
C ARG A 71 2.36 1.34 1.04
N THR A 72 1.49 0.36 0.88
CA THR A 72 0.64 -0.12 1.96
C THR A 72 0.97 -1.56 2.31
N GLU A 73 0.91 -1.88 3.60
CA GLU A 73 1.10 -3.24 4.12
C GLU A 73 -0.05 -3.60 5.06
N GLY A 74 -0.48 -4.85 5.02
CA GLY A 74 -1.51 -5.37 5.92
C GLY A 74 -2.20 -6.56 5.29
N THR A 75 -3.50 -6.71 5.52
CA THR A 75 -4.25 -7.85 4.98
C THR A 75 -5.49 -7.42 4.19
N ILE A 76 -5.82 -8.19 3.16
CA ILE A 76 -7.09 -8.03 2.43
C ILE A 76 -7.93 -9.30 2.64
N PRO A 77 -9.23 -9.19 2.97
CA PRO A 77 -10.10 -10.34 3.09
C PRO A 77 -10.38 -10.98 1.73
N MET A 78 -10.24 -12.30 1.64
CA MET A 78 -10.70 -13.10 0.49
C MET A 78 -11.57 -14.25 0.97
N PHE A 79 -12.50 -14.71 0.14
CA PHE A 79 -13.27 -15.93 0.40
C PHE A 79 -12.79 -17.05 -0.52
N TYR A 80 -12.52 -18.22 0.05
CA TYR A 80 -12.22 -19.44 -0.69
C TYR A 80 -12.95 -20.60 -0.03
N GLN A 81 -13.76 -21.34 -0.80
CA GLN A 81 -14.56 -22.47 -0.30
C GLN A 81 -15.39 -22.12 0.95
N ASN A 82 -16.11 -21.00 0.92
CA ASN A 82 -16.90 -20.47 2.04
C ASN A 82 -16.10 -20.11 3.32
N VAL A 83 -14.76 -20.14 3.27
CA VAL A 83 -13.89 -19.71 4.36
C VAL A 83 -13.29 -18.35 4.04
N ARG A 84 -13.32 -17.44 5.02
CA ARG A 84 -12.69 -16.12 4.92
C ARG A 84 -11.22 -16.23 5.35
N TYR A 85 -10.31 -15.80 4.46
CA TYR A 85 -8.88 -15.68 4.72
C TYR A 85 -8.48 -14.22 4.72
N ASN A 86 -7.47 -13.85 5.52
CA ASN A 86 -6.85 -12.54 5.50
C ASN A 86 -5.51 -12.67 4.78
N VAL A 87 -5.44 -12.23 3.52
CA VAL A 87 -4.24 -12.36 2.70
C VAL A 87 -3.28 -11.23 3.03
N PRO A 88 -2.08 -11.52 3.53
CA PRO A 88 -1.06 -10.50 3.72
C PRO A 88 -0.59 -9.96 2.36
N VAL A 89 -0.65 -8.64 2.20
CA VAL A 89 -0.26 -7.96 0.97
C VAL A 89 0.67 -6.77 1.24
N THR A 90 1.54 -6.50 0.27
CA THR A 90 2.27 -5.25 0.14
C THR A 90 1.97 -4.63 -1.22
N ILE A 91 1.49 -3.39 -1.23
CA ILE A 91 1.13 -2.66 -2.45
C ILE A 91 2.09 -1.48 -2.60
N PHE A 92 2.87 -1.43 -3.66
CA PHE A 92 3.74 -0.30 -4.00
C PHE A 92 3.07 0.59 -5.05
N LEU A 93 3.10 1.91 -4.82
CA LEU A 93 2.76 2.89 -5.83
C LEU A 93 4.05 3.29 -6.56
N LEU A 94 4.25 2.73 -7.76
CA LEU A 94 5.41 3.06 -8.61
C LEU A 94 5.33 4.50 -9.12
N GLU A 95 6.45 5.01 -9.61
CA GLU A 95 6.66 6.41 -10.06
C GLU A 95 5.62 6.87 -11.09
N ALA A 96 5.17 5.96 -11.94
CA ALA A 96 4.20 6.21 -13.00
C ALA A 96 2.73 6.23 -12.52
N TYR A 97 2.45 5.88 -11.27
CA TYR A 97 1.09 5.90 -10.73
C TYR A 97 0.50 7.34 -10.73
N PRO A 98 -0.78 7.55 -11.07
CA PRO A 98 -1.82 6.56 -11.40
C PRO A 98 -1.91 6.19 -12.89
N ARG A 99 -0.99 6.63 -13.75
CA ARG A 99 -0.99 6.25 -15.17
C ARG A 99 -0.71 4.76 -15.37
N SER A 100 0.01 4.15 -14.43
CA SER A 100 0.21 2.71 -14.34
C SER A 100 -0.43 2.14 -13.07
N ALA A 101 -0.85 0.89 -13.14
CA ALA A 101 -1.36 0.14 -11.98
C ALA A 101 -0.31 0.02 -10.87
N PRO A 102 -0.73 -0.14 -9.59
CA PRO A 102 0.19 -0.39 -8.51
C PRO A 102 0.80 -1.80 -8.62
N LEU A 103 1.95 -2.00 -7.98
CA LEU A 103 2.60 -3.31 -7.90
C LEU A 103 2.21 -4.01 -6.59
N VAL A 104 1.62 -5.20 -6.68
CA VAL A 104 1.07 -5.91 -5.51
C VAL A 104 1.80 -7.23 -5.30
N TYR A 105 2.27 -7.43 -4.07
CA TYR A 105 2.86 -8.68 -3.61
C TYR A 105 1.98 -9.33 -2.56
N VAL A 106 1.86 -10.65 -2.61
CA VAL A 106 1.42 -11.46 -1.46
C VAL A 106 2.65 -11.76 -0.61
N CYS A 107 2.54 -11.58 0.69
CA CYS A 107 3.64 -11.75 1.64
C CYS A 107 3.32 -12.91 2.59
N PRO A 108 3.61 -14.18 2.23
CA PRO A 108 3.19 -15.34 3.01
C PRO A 108 3.66 -15.24 4.47
N THR A 109 2.77 -15.46 5.42
CA THR A 109 3.16 -15.69 6.82
C THR A 109 3.79 -17.10 6.96
N PRO A 110 4.60 -17.38 7.99
CA PRO A 110 5.19 -18.70 8.19
C PRO A 110 4.15 -19.84 8.25
N ASP A 111 2.94 -19.55 8.74
CA ASP A 111 1.82 -20.50 8.78
C ASP A 111 1.10 -20.66 7.42
N MET A 112 1.44 -19.82 6.44
CA MET A 112 0.84 -19.82 5.11
C MET A 112 1.59 -20.81 4.21
N ILE A 113 1.12 -22.06 4.19
CA ILE A 113 1.55 -23.03 3.18
C ILE A 113 0.96 -22.60 1.84
N VAL A 114 1.81 -22.08 0.94
CA VAL A 114 1.48 -22.00 -0.49
C VAL A 114 1.22 -23.43 -0.95
N LYS A 115 -0.05 -23.80 -1.21
CA LYS A 115 -0.38 -25.15 -1.66
C LYS A 115 0.40 -25.44 -2.96
N PRO A 116 1.40 -26.34 -2.96
CA PRO A 116 2.06 -26.72 -4.18
C PRO A 116 1.14 -27.74 -4.86
N ARG A 117 0.41 -27.27 -5.88
CA ARG A 117 -0.21 -28.01 -7.01
C ARG A 117 -1.58 -27.43 -7.35
N HIS A 118 -1.59 -26.55 -8.35
CA HIS A 118 -2.67 -26.57 -9.34
C HIS A 118 -2.17 -27.43 -10.49
N SER A 119 -2.52 -28.71 -10.50
CA SER A 119 -2.55 -29.46 -11.76
C SER A 119 -3.83 -29.01 -12.47
N SER A 120 -3.66 -28.23 -13.54
CA SER A 120 -4.72 -27.91 -14.50
C SER A 120 -5.28 -29.17 -15.16
#